data_AF-A0A965XA53-F1
#
_entry.id   AF-A0A965XA53-F1
#
_cell.length_a   1.000
_cell.length_b   1.000
_cell.length_c   1.000
_cell.angle_alpha   90.00
_cell.angle_beta   90.00
_cell.angle_gamma   90.00
#
_symmetry.space_group_name_H-M   'P 1'
#
loop_
_entity.id
_entity.type
_entity.pdbx_description
1 polymer ?
#
loop_
_entity_poly.entity_id
_entity_poly.type
_entity_poly.pdbx_seq_one_letter_code
_entity_poly.pdbx_strand_id
1 'polypeptide(L)' 'MSALFLPTTRAEMAARGWDALDVILVTGDAYIDSPFMGVAVIGKVLVH' A
#
# COMPACT_ATOMS: atom_id res chain seq x y z
N MET A 1 17.61 1.04 5.51
CA MET A 1 16.46 1.87 5.10
C MET A 1 15.19 1.09 5.41
N SER A 2 14.32 1.59 6.28
CA SER A 2 13.05 0.94 6.63
C SER A 2 12.22 0.72 5.36
N ALA A 3 11.89 -0.53 5.04
CA ALA A 3 10.96 -0.86 3.96
C ALA A 3 9.55 -0.45 4.41
N LEU A 4 9.19 0.80 4.16
CA LEU A 4 7.86 1.33 4.47
C LEU A 4 6.82 0.60 3.62
N PHE A 5 5.90 -0.11 4.28
CA PHE A 5 4.70 -0.69 3.67
C PHE A 5 3.89 0.33 2.87
N LEU A 6 2.90 -0.05 2.07
CA LEU A 6 2.02 0.94 1.45
C LEU A 6 1.09 1.54 2.53
N PRO A 7 0.72 2.83 2.44
CA PRO A 7 -0.26 3.39 3.36
C PRO A 7 -1.63 2.74 3.12
N THR A 8 -2.26 2.33 4.21
CA THR A 8 -3.61 1.75 4.26
C THR A 8 -4.58 2.64 5.05
N THR A 9 -4.06 3.67 5.71
CA THR A 9 -4.82 4.64 6.51
C THR A 9 -4.46 6.08 6.19
N ARG A 10 -5.36 7.02 6.55
CA ARG A 10 -5.11 8.46 6.39
C ARG A 10 -3.98 8.99 7.27
N ALA A 11 -3.77 8.39 8.44
CA ALA A 11 -2.65 8.74 9.32
C ALA A 11 -1.30 8.37 8.69
N GLU A 12 -1.22 7.20 8.05
CA GLU A 12 -0.01 6.78 7.31
C GLU A 12 0.24 7.63 6.07
N MET A 13 -0.81 8.13 5.39
CA MET A 13 -0.68 9.12 4.33
C MET A 13 -0.10 10.43 4.87
N ALA A 14 -0.65 10.95 5.97
CA ALA A 14 -0.17 12.19 6.60
C ALA A 14 1.30 12.06 7.05
N ALA A 15 1.69 10.90 7.60
CA ALA A 15 3.07 10.62 7.97
C ALA A 15 4.05 10.62 6.78
N ARG A 16 3.54 10.47 5.55
CA ARG A 16 4.31 10.57 4.28
C ARG A 16 4.19 11.94 3.60
N GLY A 17 3.40 12.86 4.14
CA GLY A 17 3.10 14.13 3.50
C GLY A 17 2.24 14.00 2.24
N TRP A 18 1.40 12.97 2.16
CA TRP A 18 0.48 12.76 1.04
C TRP A 18 -0.89 13.36 1.33
N ASP A 19 -1.30 14.33 0.52
CA ASP A 19 -2.61 15.00 0.65
C ASP A 19 -3.74 14.27 -0.08
N ALA A 20 -3.40 13.49 -1.12
CA ALA A 20 -4.33 12.75 -1.97
C ALA A 20 -3.71 11.44 -2.49
N LEU A 21 -4.55 10.58 -3.08
CA LEU A 21 -4.14 9.35 -3.79
C LEU A 21 -4.65 9.41 -5.22
N ASP A 22 -3.80 9.15 -6.21
CA ASP A 22 -4.20 9.01 -7.60
C ASP A 22 -4.80 7.62 -7.89
N VAL A 23 -4.32 6.61 -7.16
CA VAL A 23 -4.72 5.20 -7.33
C VAL A 23 -4.98 4.57 -5.96
N ILE A 24 -6.09 3.86 -5.85
CA ILE A 24 -6.42 3.02 -4.69
C ILE A 24 -6.50 1.56 -5.15
N LEU A 25 -5.68 0.70 -4.55
CA LEU A 25 -5.70 -0.74 -4.81
C LEU A 25 -6.61 -1.42 -3.79
N VAL A 26 -7.67 -2.09 -4.26
CA VAL A 26 -8.59 -2.86 -3.44
C VAL A 26 -8.45 -4.34 -3.77
N THR A 27 -8.35 -5.20 -2.76
CA THR A 27 -8.30 -6.66 -2.93
C THR A 27 -9.41 -7.32 -2.13
N GLY A 28 -10.05 -8.33 -2.71
CA GLY A 28 -11.00 -9.21 -2.03
C GLY A 28 -10.36 -10.50 -1.51
N ASP A 29 -9.02 -10.56 -1.49
CA ASP A 29 -8.29 -11.73 -1.00
C ASP A 29 -8.55 -11.92 0.50
N ALA A 30 -9.08 -13.09 0.86
CA ALA A 30 -9.34 -13.47 2.24
C ALA A 30 -8.13 -14.16 2.89
N TYR A 31 -7.09 -14.49 2.12
CA TYR A 31 -5.89 -15.15 2.62
C TYR A 31 -4.88 -14.13 3.13
N ILE A 32 -5.07 -13.75 4.39
CA ILE A 32 -4.17 -12.87 5.15
C ILE A 32 -2.78 -13.48 5.43
N ASP A 33 -2.61 -14.77 5.17
CA ASP A 33 -1.40 -15.52 5.54
C ASP A 33 -0.40 -15.71 4.37
N SER A 34 -0.71 -15.19 3.17
CA SER A 34 0.16 -15.30 2.01
C SER A 34 0.98 -14.03 1.78
N PRO A 35 2.32 -14.09 1.74
CA PRO A 35 3.17 -12.94 1.42
C PRO A 35 3.06 -12.53 -0.07
N PHE A 36 2.34 -13.29 -0.90
CA PHE A 36 2.15 -13.04 -2.34
C PHE A 36 0.82 -12.33 -2.62
N MET A 37 0.63 -11.17 -2.00
CA MET A 37 -0.52 -10.32 -2.32
C MET A 37 -0.20 -9.47 -3.56
N GLY A 38 -0.84 -9.76 -4.70
CA GLY A 38 -0.58 -9.08 -5.98
C GLY A 38 -0.67 -7.55 -5.88
N VAL A 39 -1.63 -7.03 -5.12
CA VAL A 39 -1.76 -5.58 -4.90
C VAL A 39 -0.59 -4.96 -4.13
N ALA A 40 0.08 -5.69 -3.23
CA ALA A 40 1.27 -5.18 -2.54
C ALA A 40 2.46 -5.05 -3.50
N VAL A 41 2.61 -5.99 -4.43
CA VAL A 41 3.64 -5.94 -5.47
C VAL A 41 3.38 -4.78 -6.42
N ILE A 42 2.15 -4.67 -6.94
CA ILE A 42 1.74 -3.58 -7.84
C ILE A 42 1.99 -2.23 -7.17
N GLY A 43 1.50 -2.04 -5.94
CA GLY A 43 1.66 -0.75 -5.25
C GLY A 43 3.12 -0.41 -4.97
N LYS A 44 3.98 -1.39 -4.65
CA LYS A 44 5.43 -1.14 -4.49
C LYS A 44 6.10 -0.66 -5.78
N VAL A 45 5.66 -1.16 -6.94
CA VAL A 45 6.16 -0.71 -8.25
C VAL A 45 5.67 0.70 -8.56
N LEU A 46 4.40 1.01 -8.25
CA LEU A 46 3.82 2.33 -8.51
C LEU A 46 4.34 3.44 -7.59
N VAL A 47 4.82 3.11 -6.39
CA VAL A 47 5.28 4.10 -5.39
C VAL A 47 6.72 4.55 -5.58
N HIS A 48 7.43 3.96 -6.54
CA HIS A 48 8.80 4.33 -6.91
C HIS A 48 8.83 5.66 -7.65
#